data_AF-A0A3C1KLI6-F1
#
_entry.id   AF-A0A3C1KLI6-F1
#
_cell.length_a   1.000
_cell.length_b   1.000
_cell.length_c   1.000
_cell.angle_alpha   90.00
_cell.angle_beta   90.00
_cell.angle_gamma   90.00
#
_symmetry.space_group_name_H-M   'P 1'
#
loop_
_entity.id
_entity.type
_entity.pdbx_description
1 polymer ?
#
loop_
_entity_poly.entity_id
_entity_poly.type
_entity_poly.pdbx_seq_one_letter_code
_entity_poly.pdbx_strand_id
1 'polypeptide(L)'
;VQRLLGRPASTRGAMLRLFAPVALLSAFLNNTPIVATMIPAVNSWSRRIGVAPSKLMIPLSYAAILGGTLTLVGTSTNLVVNGQYRSLTGSEGFSLFAITAVGLPVALAGAAFMWLFFARWLPDQREDAPFANLREFTLEVAVAVGGPLAGKTVEQARLRHLVRVYLVEVEREGQIISPVGPEEMLCGGDRL
;
A
#
# COMPACT_ATOMS: atom_id res chain seq x y z
N VAL A 1 -13.45 -6.50 7.40
CA VAL A 1 -12.81 -5.18 7.61
C VAL A 1 -13.72 -4.19 8.35
N GLN A 2 -14.93 -3.89 7.86
CA GLN A 2 -15.84 -2.90 8.49
C GLN A 2 -16.18 -3.16 9.97
N ARG A 3 -16.45 -4.40 10.36
CA ARG A 3 -16.70 -4.75 11.78
C ARG A 3 -15.43 -4.88 12.62
N LEU A 4 -14.27 -5.09 11.99
CA LEU A 4 -13.02 -5.47 12.67
C LEU A 4 -12.10 -4.26 12.96
N LEU A 5 -12.03 -3.29 12.04
CA LEU A 5 -11.11 -2.14 12.15
C LEU A 5 -11.82 -0.82 12.56
N GLY A 6 -13.13 -0.72 12.34
CA GLY A 6 -13.95 0.44 12.73
C GLY A 6 -13.48 1.79 12.16
N ARG A 7 -13.90 2.88 12.81
CA ARG A 7 -13.48 4.27 12.53
C ARG A 7 -12.71 4.84 13.73
N PRO A 8 -11.37 4.81 13.74
CA PRO A 8 -10.58 5.41 14.80
C PRO A 8 -10.53 6.93 14.64
N ALA A 9 -10.51 7.68 15.75
CA ALA A 9 -10.39 9.14 15.74
C ALA A 9 -8.94 9.63 15.55
N SER A 10 -7.95 8.72 15.62
CA SER A 10 -6.53 9.06 15.51
C SER A 10 -5.72 7.99 14.77
N THR A 11 -4.62 8.38 14.14
CA THR A 11 -3.66 7.47 13.47
C THR A 11 -3.14 6.39 14.41
N ARG A 12 -2.90 6.74 15.68
CA ARG A 12 -2.50 5.79 16.73
C ARG A 12 -3.56 4.73 17.02
N GLY A 13 -4.83 5.15 17.08
CA GLY A 13 -5.95 4.22 17.22
C GLY A 13 -6.09 3.28 16.02
N ALA A 14 -5.80 3.78 14.81
CA ALA A 14 -5.76 2.95 13.61
C ALA A 14 -4.65 1.89 13.68
N MET A 15 -3.44 2.27 14.10
CA MET A 15 -2.34 1.32 14.25
C MET A 15 -2.67 0.19 15.24
N LEU A 16 -3.26 0.49 16.40
CA LEU A 16 -3.65 -0.53 17.37
C LEU A 16 -4.74 -1.47 16.85
N ARG A 17 -5.76 -0.93 16.18
CA ARG A 17 -6.85 -1.73 15.60
C ARG A 17 -6.38 -2.60 14.44
N LEU A 18 -5.32 -2.20 13.75
CA LEU A 18 -4.65 -3.01 12.74
C LEU A 18 -3.78 -4.10 13.35
N PHE A 19 -3.01 -3.76 14.39
CA PHE A 19 -2.04 -4.66 15.01
C PHE A 19 -2.68 -5.94 15.54
N ALA A 20 -3.73 -5.82 16.36
CA ALA A 20 -4.36 -6.97 17.02
C ALA A 20 -4.82 -8.08 16.05
N PRO A 21 -5.64 -7.82 15.02
CA PRO A 21 -6.09 -8.87 14.11
C PRO A 21 -4.96 -9.41 13.24
N VAL A 22 -4.01 -8.56 12.82
CA VAL A 22 -2.88 -9.00 11.99
C VAL A 22 -1.94 -9.90 12.78
N ALA A 23 -1.58 -9.50 14.00
CA ALA A 23 -0.70 -10.27 14.86
C ALA A 23 -1.32 -11.63 15.23
N LEU A 24 -2.62 -11.66 15.52
CA LEU A 24 -3.34 -12.91 15.79
C LEU A 24 -3.40 -13.84 14.57
N LEU A 25 -3.63 -13.30 13.37
CA LEU A 25 -3.60 -14.11 12.15
C LEU A 25 -2.19 -14.65 11.89
N SER A 26 -1.16 -13.79 12.04
CA SER A 26 0.24 -14.16 11.80
C SER A 26 0.78 -15.14 12.84
N ALA A 27 0.16 -15.19 14.02
CA ALA A 27 0.47 -16.21 15.00
C ALA A 27 0.21 -17.64 14.48
N PHE A 28 -0.58 -17.84 13.42
CA PHE A 28 -0.87 -19.18 12.89
C PHE A 28 -0.48 -19.36 11.42
N LEU A 29 -0.08 -18.30 10.73
CA LEU A 29 0.25 -18.31 9.31
C LEU A 29 1.52 -17.51 9.06
N ASN A 30 2.31 -17.92 8.08
CA ASN A 30 3.47 -17.15 7.65
C ASN A 30 3.07 -15.72 7.23
N ASN A 31 3.99 -14.78 7.44
CA ASN A 31 3.74 -13.34 7.29
C ASN A 31 3.34 -12.93 5.87
N THR A 32 3.92 -13.56 4.83
CA THR A 32 3.76 -13.18 3.41
C THR A 32 2.30 -13.18 2.92
N PRO A 33 1.52 -14.29 3.03
CA PRO A 33 0.14 -14.31 2.58
C PRO A 33 -0.76 -13.34 3.37
N ILE A 34 -0.49 -13.13 4.66
CA ILE A 34 -1.27 -12.19 5.47
C ILE A 34 -1.05 -10.77 4.98
N VAL A 35 0.21 -10.36 4.80
CA VAL A 35 0.50 -9.00 4.32
C VAL A 35 -0.11 -8.79 2.93
N ALA A 36 0.06 -9.74 2.00
CA ALA A 36 -0.49 -9.67 0.65
C ALA A 36 -2.03 -9.51 0.64
N THR A 37 -2.72 -10.28 1.47
CA THR A 37 -4.19 -10.21 1.58
C THR A 37 -4.68 -8.96 2.30
N MET A 38 -3.88 -8.41 3.22
CA MET A 38 -4.22 -7.22 3.99
C MET A 38 -3.90 -5.91 3.27
N ILE A 39 -2.94 -5.86 2.35
CA ILE A 39 -2.61 -4.64 1.57
C ILE A 39 -3.87 -3.97 0.96
N PRO A 40 -4.72 -4.65 0.16
CA PRO A 40 -5.88 -4.01 -0.44
C PRO A 40 -6.91 -3.58 0.61
N ALA A 41 -7.08 -4.37 1.68
CA ALA A 41 -7.98 -4.06 2.79
C ALA A 41 -7.52 -2.82 3.57
N VAL A 42 -6.23 -2.71 3.87
CA VAL A 42 -5.61 -1.59 4.58
C VAL A 42 -5.60 -0.34 3.71
N ASN A 43 -5.33 -0.45 2.41
CA ASN A 43 -5.40 0.68 1.47
C ASN A 43 -6.84 1.23 1.34
N SER A 44 -7.85 0.37 1.26
CA SER A 44 -9.25 0.82 1.26
C SER A 44 -9.62 1.47 2.60
N TRP A 45 -9.13 0.92 3.71
CA TRP A 45 -9.42 1.43 5.04
C TRP A 45 -8.72 2.76 5.32
N SER A 46 -7.46 2.93 4.92
CA SER A 46 -6.66 4.15 5.09
C SER A 46 -7.35 5.36 4.44
N ARG A 47 -7.81 5.21 3.19
CA ARG A 47 -8.58 6.22 2.45
C ARG A 47 -9.87 6.61 3.18
N ARG A 48 -10.59 5.65 3.75
CA ARG A 48 -11.85 5.90 4.49
C ARG A 48 -11.66 6.66 5.79
N ILE A 49 -10.50 6.53 6.43
CA ILE A 49 -10.20 7.19 7.72
C ILE A 49 -9.32 8.43 7.55
N GLY A 50 -9.00 8.82 6.31
CA GLY A 50 -8.17 9.99 6.00
C GLY A 50 -6.72 9.87 6.48
N VAL A 51 -6.17 8.65 6.57
CA VAL A 51 -4.78 8.40 6.96
C VAL A 51 -3.99 7.95 5.74
N ALA A 52 -2.78 8.48 5.54
CA ALA A 52 -1.92 8.02 4.46
C ALA A 52 -1.67 6.50 4.52
N PRO A 53 -1.80 5.76 3.40
CA PRO A 53 -1.51 4.33 3.35
C PRO A 53 -0.12 3.97 3.88
N SER A 54 0.88 4.80 3.56
CA SER A 54 2.27 4.67 4.03
C SER A 54 2.40 4.61 5.56
N LYS A 55 1.54 5.32 6.30
CA LYS A 55 1.48 5.29 7.77
C LYS A 55 0.89 4.00 8.34
N LEU A 56 0.24 3.15 7.53
CA LEU A 56 -0.38 1.90 7.97
C LEU A 56 0.30 0.65 7.37
N MET A 57 0.92 0.77 6.20
CA MET A 57 1.62 -0.34 5.53
C MET A 57 2.85 -0.80 6.31
N ILE A 58 3.64 0.12 6.85
CA ILE A 58 4.78 -0.25 7.70
C ILE A 58 4.29 -0.94 8.99
N PRO A 59 3.34 -0.39 9.77
CA PRO A 59 2.76 -1.09 10.91
C PRO A 59 2.16 -2.47 10.57
N LEU A 60 1.53 -2.63 9.41
CA LEU A 60 1.01 -3.92 8.94
C LEU A 60 2.13 -4.97 8.87
N SER A 61 3.27 -4.61 8.26
CA SER A 61 4.41 -5.51 8.12
C SER A 61 4.99 -5.90 9.48
N TYR A 62 5.20 -4.93 10.37
CA TYR A 62 5.70 -5.18 11.72
C TYR A 62 4.72 -6.00 12.57
N ALA A 63 3.41 -5.75 12.45
CA ALA A 63 2.39 -6.54 13.13
C ALA A 63 2.40 -8.00 12.67
N ALA A 64 2.60 -8.26 11.37
CA ALA A 64 2.74 -9.61 10.86
C ALA A 64 4.00 -10.30 11.42
N ILE A 65 5.16 -9.62 11.35
CA ILE A 65 6.43 -10.15 11.87
C ILE A 65 6.34 -10.47 13.36
N LEU A 66 5.84 -9.53 14.17
CA LEU A 66 5.69 -9.70 15.62
C LEU A 66 4.59 -10.71 15.99
N GLY A 67 3.57 -10.86 15.14
CA GLY A 67 2.56 -11.91 15.33
C GLY A 67 3.13 -13.30 15.09
N GLY A 68 3.95 -13.46 14.04
CA GLY A 68 4.58 -14.74 13.68
C GLY A 68 5.52 -15.29 14.75
N THR A 69 6.04 -14.44 15.64
CA THR A 69 6.88 -14.88 16.77
C THR A 69 6.08 -15.38 17.96
N LEU A 70 4.74 -15.23 17.97
CA LEU A 70 3.90 -15.63 19.09
C LEU A 70 3.72 -17.14 19.19
N THR A 71 3.84 -17.91 18.10
CA THR A 71 3.73 -19.38 18.16
C THR A 71 4.86 -20.07 17.42
N LEU A 72 4.99 -21.36 17.68
CA LEU A 72 5.95 -22.22 17.00
C LEU A 72 5.71 -22.30 15.48
N VAL A 73 4.46 -22.22 15.01
CA VAL A 73 4.09 -22.40 13.60
C VAL A 73 4.08 -21.06 12.84
N GLY A 74 4.05 -19.94 13.54
CA GLY A 74 3.95 -18.60 12.93
C GLY A 74 5.13 -18.21 12.04
N THR A 75 6.31 -18.82 12.24
CA THR A 75 7.48 -18.61 11.35
C THR A 75 8.26 -19.89 11.11
N SER A 76 8.86 -19.99 9.93
CA SER A 76 9.78 -21.08 9.57
C SER A 76 10.99 -21.17 10.51
N THR A 77 11.50 -20.04 10.99
CA THR A 77 12.63 -20.00 11.92
C THR A 77 12.33 -20.73 13.23
N ASN A 78 11.13 -20.53 13.80
CA ASN A 78 10.71 -21.22 15.02
C ASN A 78 10.65 -22.74 14.82
N LEU A 79 10.18 -23.20 13.66
CA LEU A 79 10.15 -24.62 13.31
C LEU A 79 11.56 -25.21 13.12
N VAL A 80 12.48 -24.46 12.49
CA VAL A 80 13.87 -24.89 12.31
C VAL A 80 14.57 -25.03 13.67
N VAL A 81 14.42 -24.05 14.55
CA VAL A 81 15.01 -24.08 15.91
C VAL A 81 14.46 -25.26 16.71
N ASN A 82 13.15 -25.52 16.63
CA ASN A 82 12.55 -26.70 17.26
C ASN A 82 13.09 -28.01 16.67
N GLY A 83 13.23 -28.10 15.35
CA GLY A 83 13.81 -29.26 14.67
C GLY A 83 15.25 -29.55 15.14
N GLN A 84 16.07 -28.51 15.25
CA GLN A 84 17.43 -28.63 15.77
C GLN A 84 17.45 -29.03 17.25
N TYR A 85 16.61 -28.42 18.08
CA TYR A 85 16.51 -28.76 19.50
C TYR A 85 16.15 -30.24 19.70
N ARG A 86 15.18 -30.76 18.94
CA ARG A 86 14.80 -32.19 18.95
C ARG A 86 15.97 -33.07 18.52
N SER A 87 16.69 -32.69 17.46
CA SER A 87 17.84 -33.43 16.96
C SER A 87 19.01 -33.49 17.95
N LEU A 88 19.22 -32.44 18.75
CA LEU A 88 20.34 -32.34 19.69
C LEU A 88 20.04 -32.99 21.04
N THR A 89 18.78 -32.93 21.50
CA THR A 89 18.39 -33.37 22.85
C THR A 89 17.65 -34.71 22.89
N GLY A 90 17.16 -35.19 21.75
CA GLY A 90 16.29 -36.38 21.69
C GLY A 90 14.90 -36.17 22.31
N SER A 91 14.55 -34.94 22.66
CA SER A 91 13.26 -34.59 23.29
C SER A 91 12.13 -34.41 22.26
N GLU A 92 10.89 -34.36 22.74
CA GLU A 92 9.70 -34.15 21.88
C GLU A 92 9.65 -32.76 21.22
N GLY A 93 10.42 -31.79 21.72
CA GLY A 93 10.48 -30.42 21.20
C GLY A 93 9.66 -29.42 22.01
N PHE A 94 9.47 -28.23 21.46
CA PHE A 94 8.67 -27.15 22.03
C PHE A 94 7.17 -27.36 21.78
N SER A 95 6.35 -27.00 22.76
CA SER A 95 4.90 -26.88 22.57
C SER A 95 4.56 -25.68 21.68
N LEU A 96 3.34 -25.65 21.13
CA LEU A 96 2.89 -24.57 20.22
C LEU A 96 3.07 -23.16 20.81
N PHE A 97 2.83 -23.02 22.12
CA PHE A 97 2.89 -21.75 22.84
C PHE A 97 4.13 -21.59 23.73
N ALA A 98 5.12 -22.48 23.63
CA ALA A 98 6.35 -22.38 24.43
C ALA A 98 7.09 -21.04 24.17
N ILE A 99 7.08 -20.59 22.91
CA ILE A 99 7.74 -19.35 22.49
C ILE A 99 6.89 -18.11 22.85
N THR A 100 5.58 -18.26 23.07
CA THR A 100 4.66 -17.16 23.38
C THR A 100 5.07 -16.39 24.62
N ALA A 101 5.63 -17.07 25.63
CA ALA A 101 6.11 -16.41 26.85
C ALA A 101 7.18 -15.34 26.57
N VAL A 102 7.98 -15.52 25.51
CA VAL A 102 8.99 -14.55 25.05
C VAL A 102 8.42 -13.65 23.95
N GLY A 103 7.69 -14.23 23.00
CA GLY A 103 7.12 -13.51 21.86
C GLY A 103 6.09 -12.46 22.27
N LEU A 104 5.26 -12.72 23.29
CA LEU A 104 4.21 -11.80 23.71
C LEU A 104 4.77 -10.49 24.30
N PRO A 105 5.73 -10.50 25.26
CA PRO A 105 6.39 -9.27 25.68
C PRO A 105 7.04 -8.49 24.53
N VAL A 106 7.69 -9.18 23.59
CA VAL A 106 8.34 -8.55 22.42
C VAL A 106 7.29 -7.92 21.49
N ALA A 107 6.18 -8.61 21.23
CA ALA A 107 5.08 -8.10 20.42
C ALA A 107 4.42 -6.87 21.06
N LEU A 108 4.23 -6.89 22.39
CA LEU A 108 3.70 -5.75 23.14
C LEU A 108 4.66 -4.56 23.14
N ALA A 109 5.96 -4.81 23.33
CA ALA A 109 7.00 -3.78 23.25
C ALA A 109 7.05 -3.16 21.84
N GLY A 110 6.98 -3.99 20.79
CA GLY A 110 6.92 -3.53 19.41
C GLY A 110 5.65 -2.73 19.11
N ALA A 111 4.50 -3.17 19.61
CA ALA A 111 3.24 -2.44 19.49
C ALA A 111 3.31 -1.06 20.19
N ALA A 112 3.86 -1.01 21.40
CA ALA A 112 4.07 0.22 22.15
C ALA A 112 5.05 1.17 21.43
N PHE A 113 6.15 0.62 20.88
CA PHE A 113 7.12 1.37 20.11
C PHE A 113 6.48 2.00 18.85
N MET A 114 5.74 1.20 18.08
CA MET A 114 5.01 1.72 16.91
C MET A 114 4.00 2.80 17.30
N TRP A 115 3.23 2.56 18.36
CA TRP A 115 2.25 3.53 18.85
C TRP A 115 2.87 4.86 19.26
N LEU A 116 4.06 4.83 19.87
CA LEU A 116 4.77 6.02 20.34
C LEU A 116 5.47 6.76 19.19
N PHE A 117 6.23 6.05 18.35
CA PHE A 117 7.16 6.64 17.38
C PHE A 117 6.58 6.74 15.96
N PHE A 118 5.91 5.69 15.46
CA PHE A 118 5.51 5.63 14.05
C PHE A 118 4.46 6.68 13.67
N ALA A 119 3.60 7.06 14.62
CA ALA A 119 2.62 8.12 14.38
C ALA A 119 3.26 9.47 14.01
N ARG A 120 4.52 9.73 14.45
CA ARG A 120 5.25 10.97 14.18
C ARG A 120 6.35 10.79 13.13
N TRP A 121 6.99 9.62 13.07
CA TRP A 121 8.16 9.40 12.21
C TRP A 121 7.80 8.93 10.80
N LEU A 122 6.65 8.26 10.61
CA LEU A 122 6.30 7.78 9.27
C LEU A 122 5.85 8.94 8.37
N PRO A 123 6.36 8.99 7.13
CA PRO A 123 6.01 10.04 6.19
C PRO A 123 4.53 9.99 5.86
N ASP A 124 3.90 11.15 5.76
CA ASP A 124 2.51 11.30 5.33
C ASP A 124 2.47 11.38 3.80
N GLN A 125 2.72 10.26 3.13
CA GLN A 125 2.54 10.17 1.68
C GLN A 125 1.06 9.93 1.41
N ARG A 126 0.28 11.01 1.42
CA ARG A 126 -1.06 10.98 0.84
C ARG A 126 -0.86 10.89 -0.66
N GLU A 127 -1.47 9.88 -1.27
CA GLU A 127 -1.59 9.84 -2.72
C GLU A 127 -2.58 10.95 -3.11
N ASP A 128 -2.11 12.21 -3.10
CA ASP A 128 -2.78 13.36 -3.72
C ASP A 128 -2.49 13.40 -5.23
N ALA A 129 -1.98 12.30 -5.80
CA ALA A 129 -1.86 12.13 -7.23
C ALA A 129 -3.26 11.89 -7.80
N PRO A 130 -3.76 12.74 -8.71
CA PRO A 130 -5.04 12.52 -9.42
C PRO A 130 -5.12 11.15 -10.12
N PHE A 131 -3.98 10.49 -10.31
CA PHE A 131 -3.78 9.27 -11.10
C PHE A 131 -3.46 8.02 -10.24
N ALA A 132 -3.78 8.02 -8.95
CA ALA A 132 -3.51 6.90 -8.03
C ALA A 132 -4.33 5.61 -8.31
N ASN A 133 -5.18 5.62 -9.34
CA ASN A 133 -5.82 4.41 -9.81
C ASN A 133 -4.83 3.60 -10.64
N LEU A 134 -4.43 2.43 -10.12
CA LEU A 134 -3.62 1.41 -10.82
C LEU A 134 -4.23 0.90 -12.15
N ARG A 135 -5.36 1.47 -12.58
CA ARG A 135 -6.11 1.18 -13.82
C ARG A 135 -6.07 2.33 -14.83
N GLU A 136 -5.52 3.48 -14.47
CA GLU A 136 -5.38 4.62 -15.37
C GLU A 136 -3.95 4.61 -15.91
N PHE A 137 -3.82 4.41 -17.22
CA PHE A 137 -2.55 4.45 -17.93
C PHE A 137 -2.52 5.76 -18.72
N THR A 138 -1.50 6.58 -18.49
CA THR A 138 -1.20 7.72 -19.34
C THR A 138 -0.33 7.24 -20.49
N LEU A 139 -0.73 7.58 -21.71
CA LEU A 139 -0.02 7.24 -22.95
C LEU A 139 0.38 8.55 -23.60
N GLU A 140 1.65 8.70 -23.91
CA GLU A 140 2.18 9.86 -24.62
C GLU A 140 2.03 9.62 -26.13
N VAL A 141 1.36 10.54 -26.83
CA VAL A 141 1.14 10.44 -28.28
C VAL A 141 1.66 11.68 -28.99
N ALA A 142 2.59 11.50 -29.93
CA ALA A 142 3.13 12.61 -30.72
C ALA A 142 2.22 12.97 -31.90
N VAL A 143 1.96 14.26 -32.08
CA VAL A 143 1.28 14.80 -33.26
C VAL A 143 2.26 14.87 -34.42
N ALA A 144 2.01 14.09 -35.48
CA ALA A 144 2.86 14.09 -36.66
C ALA A 144 2.92 15.48 -37.32
N VAL A 145 4.12 15.91 -37.72
CA VAL A 145 4.33 17.17 -38.46
C VAL A 145 3.63 17.09 -39.82
N GLY A 146 2.70 18.02 -40.08
CA GLY A 146 1.84 17.99 -41.28
C GLY A 146 0.77 16.89 -41.27
N GLY A 147 0.57 16.23 -40.13
CA GLY A 147 -0.45 15.19 -39.97
C GLY A 147 -1.88 15.72 -39.84
N PRO A 148 -2.89 14.83 -39.82
CA PRO A 148 -4.30 15.19 -39.84
C PRO A 148 -4.81 15.91 -38.58
N LEU A 149 -4.01 15.94 -37.52
CA LEU A 149 -4.31 16.61 -36.26
C LEU A 149 -3.63 17.99 -36.16
N ALA A 150 -2.57 18.25 -36.94
CA ALA A 150 -1.88 19.53 -36.92
C ALA A 150 -2.79 20.64 -37.48
N GLY A 151 -2.89 21.75 -36.77
CA GLY A 151 -3.74 22.89 -37.10
C GLY A 151 -5.21 22.74 -36.72
N LYS A 152 -5.61 21.65 -36.05
CA LYS A 152 -6.97 21.49 -35.49
C LYS A 152 -7.02 21.87 -34.02
N THR A 153 -8.15 22.40 -33.57
CA THR A 153 -8.39 22.54 -32.14
C THR A 153 -8.64 21.19 -31.48
N VAL A 154 -8.44 21.08 -30.16
CA VAL A 154 -8.72 19.89 -29.37
C VAL A 154 -10.17 19.39 -29.55
N GLU A 155 -11.12 20.32 -29.69
CA GLU A 155 -12.52 20.00 -30.00
C GLU A 155 -12.71 19.46 -31.42
N GLN A 156 -12.11 20.09 -32.43
CA GLN A 156 -12.14 19.62 -33.82
C GLN A 156 -11.46 18.26 -33.99
N ALA A 157 -10.40 18.01 -33.23
CA ALA A 157 -9.71 16.73 -33.14
C ALA A 157 -10.48 15.67 -32.33
N ARG A 158 -11.61 16.04 -31.71
CA ARG A 158 -12.47 15.21 -30.86
C ARG A 158 -11.75 14.61 -29.65
N LEU A 159 -10.63 15.18 -29.22
CA LEU A 159 -9.83 14.67 -28.11
C LEU A 159 -10.51 14.87 -26.74
N ARG A 160 -11.54 15.72 -26.67
CA ARG A 160 -12.42 15.89 -25.49
C ARG A 160 -13.60 14.91 -25.43
N HIS A 161 -13.96 14.30 -26.55
CA HIS A 161 -15.13 13.41 -26.64
C HIS A 161 -14.72 11.96 -26.86
N LEU A 162 -13.48 11.62 -26.51
CA LEU A 162 -12.99 10.25 -26.60
C LEU A 162 -13.73 9.37 -25.59
N VAL A 163 -14.11 8.18 -26.06
CA VAL A 163 -14.81 7.19 -25.23
C VAL A 163 -13.72 6.38 -24.52
N ARG A 164 -13.64 6.51 -23.18
CA ARG A 164 -12.72 5.82 -22.25
C ARG A 164 -11.31 6.41 -22.07
N VAL A 165 -10.92 7.40 -22.86
CA VAL A 165 -9.67 8.16 -22.68
C VAL A 165 -9.98 9.64 -22.75
N TYR A 166 -9.14 10.49 -22.18
CA TYR A 166 -9.28 11.95 -22.27
C TYR A 166 -7.89 12.57 -22.35
N LEU A 167 -7.78 13.68 -23.06
CA LEU A 167 -6.55 14.46 -23.13
C LEU A 167 -6.32 15.16 -21.79
N VAL A 168 -5.17 14.92 -21.17
CA VAL A 168 -4.82 15.47 -19.86
C VAL A 168 -4.00 16.74 -20.02
N GLU A 169 -2.93 16.67 -20.82
CA GLU A 169 -1.93 17.71 -20.99
C GLU A 169 -1.46 17.75 -22.44
N VAL A 170 -0.90 18.89 -22.86
CA VAL A 170 -0.14 18.99 -24.12
C VAL A 170 1.24 19.52 -23.79
N GLU A 171 2.29 18.79 -24.16
CA GLU A 171 3.66 19.28 -24.12
C GLU A 171 4.07 19.80 -25.50
N ARG A 172 4.43 21.08 -25.54
CA ARG A 172 4.93 21.77 -26.74
C ARG A 172 6.27 22.39 -26.43
N GLU A 173 7.32 21.94 -27.12
CA GLU A 173 8.68 22.49 -26.99
C GLU A 173 9.17 22.55 -25.52
N GLY A 174 8.78 21.57 -24.69
CA GLY A 174 9.13 21.50 -23.26
C GLY A 174 8.24 22.33 -22.33
N GLN A 175 7.18 22.96 -22.85
CA GLN A 175 6.15 23.63 -22.04
C GLN A 175 4.92 22.73 -21.89
N ILE A 176 4.47 22.53 -20.65
CA ILE A 176 3.26 21.77 -20.33
C ILE A 176 2.07 22.72 -20.30
N ILE A 177 1.05 22.41 -21.11
CA ILE A 177 -0.22 23.11 -21.17
C ILE A 177 -1.25 22.28 -20.41
N SER A 178 -1.67 22.75 -19.23
CA SER A 178 -2.66 22.10 -18.37
C SER A 178 -3.41 23.16 -17.53
N PRO A 179 -4.76 23.19 -17.52
CA PRO A 179 -5.69 22.30 -18.24
C PRO A 179 -5.82 22.67 -19.73
N VAL A 180 -6.01 21.67 -20.58
CA VAL A 180 -6.13 21.87 -22.04
C VAL A 180 -7.54 22.37 -22.41
N GLY A 181 -7.61 23.57 -23.01
CA GLY A 181 -8.86 24.18 -23.50
C GLY A 181 -9.42 23.49 -24.76
N PRO A 182 -10.72 23.63 -25.07
CA PRO A 182 -11.31 23.06 -26.30
C PRO A 182 -10.79 23.75 -27.58
N GLU A 183 -10.46 25.04 -27.46
CA GLU A 183 -9.92 25.89 -28.53
C GLU A 183 -8.40 25.79 -28.66
N GLU A 184 -7.73 25.00 -27.80
CA GLU A 184 -6.28 24.84 -27.90
C GLU A 184 -5.95 24.18 -29.24
N MET A 185 -5.11 24.85 -30.03
CA MET A 185 -4.75 24.38 -31.37
C MET A 185 -3.56 23.45 -31.27
N LEU A 186 -3.66 22.27 -31.89
CA LEU A 186 -2.59 21.28 -31.94
C LEU A 186 -1.57 21.64 -33.02
N CYS A 187 -0.29 21.57 -32.68
CA CYS A 187 0.83 21.79 -33.58
C CYS A 187 1.51 20.46 -33.92
N GLY A 188 2.12 20.40 -35.11
CA GLY A 188 3.01 19.28 -35.44
C GLY A 188 4.20 19.27 -34.49
N GLY A 189 4.48 18.13 -33.86
CA GLY A 189 5.53 17.99 -32.85
C GLY A 189 5.03 18.07 -31.40
N ASP A 190 3.75 18.41 -31.18
CA ASP A 190 3.15 18.33 -29.84
C ASP A 190 3.14 16.90 -29.31
N ARG A 191 3.23 16.76 -27.99
CA ARG A 191 3.02 15.48 -27.30
C ARG A 191 1.77 15.59 -26.42
N LEU A 192 0.85 14.64 -26.61
CA LEU A 192 -0.47 14.55 -25.98
C LEU A 192 -0.49 13.49 -24.88
#